data_AF-A0A5N5K7Z2-F1
#
_entry.id   AF-A0A5N5K7Z2-F1
#
_cell.length_a   1.000
_cell.length_b   1.000
_cell.length_c   1.000
_cell.angle_alpha   90.00
_cell.angle_beta   90.00
_cell.angle_gamma   90.00
#
_symmetry.space_group_name_H-M   'P 1'
#
loop_
_entity.id
_entity.type
_entity.pdbx_description
1 polymer ?
#
loop_
_entity_poly.entity_id
_entity_poly.type
_entity_poly.pdbx_seq_one_letter_code
_entity_poly.pdbx_strand_id
1 'polypeptide(L)'
;MSMVDKACPLVNENLRKIYTSKKIKEKMEECSHKLGVPMNCIFPVLNYHEQVTNDTAMDILILMAMTDIIRFANHYVEDQVYRE
;
A
#
# COMPACT_ATOMS: atom_id res chain seq x y z
N MET A 1 7.03 -12.29 -0.21
CA MET A 1 7.08 -10.82 -0.05
C MET A 1 7.18 -10.21 -1.44
N SER A 2 6.40 -9.17 -1.78
CA SER A 2 6.26 -8.65 -3.15
C SER A 2 7.43 -7.79 -3.64
N MET A 3 8.35 -7.37 -2.76
CA MET A 3 9.62 -6.68 -3.08
C MET A 3 9.47 -5.63 -4.19
N VAL A 4 8.60 -4.64 -3.93
CA VAL A 4 8.16 -3.63 -4.89
C VAL A 4 9.32 -2.83 -5.50
N ASP A 5 10.38 -2.63 -4.73
CA ASP A 5 11.66 -2.02 -5.11
C ASP A 5 12.43 -2.87 -6.14
N LYS A 6 12.40 -4.20 -6.02
CA LYS A 6 13.06 -5.09 -7.00
C LYS A 6 12.18 -5.40 -8.21
N ALA A 7 10.86 -5.29 -8.04
CA ALA A 7 9.89 -5.52 -9.11
C ALA A 7 9.88 -4.42 -10.19
N CYS A 8 10.33 -3.20 -9.86
CA CYS A 8 10.31 -2.06 -10.78
C CYS A 8 11.54 -1.15 -10.60
N PRO A 9 12.47 -1.10 -11.58
CA PRO A 9 13.64 -0.22 -11.51
C PRO A 9 13.31 1.26 -11.30
N LEU A 10 12.19 1.73 -11.87
CA LEU A 10 11.71 3.11 -11.68
C LEU A 10 11.38 3.43 -10.22
N VAL A 11 10.83 2.46 -9.48
CA VAL A 11 10.46 2.61 -8.06
C VAL A 11 11.69 2.46 -7.17
N ASN A 12 12.65 1.62 -7.59
CA ASN A 12 13.95 1.52 -6.95
C ASN A 12 14.70 2.87 -6.98
N GLU A 13 14.74 3.50 -8.15
CA GLU A 13 15.39 4.80 -8.35
C GLU A 13 14.62 5.93 -7.65
N ASN A 14 13.28 5.88 -7.69
CA ASN A 14 12.43 6.89 -7.10
C ASN A 14 11.14 6.29 -6.53
N LEU A 15 11.12 6.06 -5.23
CA LEU A 15 9.99 5.49 -4.51
C LEU A 15 8.69 6.29 -4.69
N ARG A 16 8.76 7.60 -4.94
CA ARG A 16 7.56 8.43 -5.20
C ARG A 16 6.81 8.01 -6.47
N LYS A 17 7.44 7.23 -7.34
CA LYS A 17 6.81 6.69 -8.55
C LYS A 17 5.97 5.45 -8.30
N ILE A 18 5.90 4.92 -7.07
CA ILE A 18 5.22 3.66 -6.75
C ILE A 18 3.76 3.61 -7.23
N TYR A 19 2.98 4.68 -7.04
CA TYR A 19 1.58 4.76 -7.49
C TYR A 19 1.42 5.16 -8.97
N THR A 20 2.48 5.61 -9.64
CA THR A 20 2.46 5.97 -11.07
C THR A 20 3.07 4.89 -11.97
N SER A 21 3.78 3.93 -11.38
CA SER A 21 4.44 2.85 -12.11
C SER A 21 3.41 1.87 -12.65
N LYS A 22 3.42 1.68 -13.97
CA LYS A 22 2.60 0.66 -14.64
C LYS A 22 2.87 -0.74 -14.07
N LYS A 23 4.13 -1.07 -13.77
CA LYS A 23 4.52 -2.38 -13.26
C LYS A 23 3.95 -2.66 -11.86
N ILE A 24 3.94 -1.64 -11.00
CA ILE A 24 3.32 -1.76 -9.68
C ILE A 24 1.81 -1.90 -9.81
N LYS A 25 1.17 -1.10 -10.69
CA LYS A 25 -0.26 -1.22 -10.97
C LYS A 25 -0.65 -2.63 -11.40
N GLU A 26 0.07 -3.22 -12.36
CA GLU A 26 -0.16 -4.60 -12.82
C GLU A 26 -0.06 -5.61 -11.65
N LYS A 27 0.88 -5.42 -10.74
CA LYS A 27 1.03 -6.29 -9.55
C LYS A 27 -0.08 -6.10 -8.53
N MET A 28 -0.57 -4.88 -8.36
CA MET A 28 -1.74 -4.61 -7.53
C MET A 28 -2.99 -5.26 -8.14
N GLU A 29 -3.18 -5.17 -9.47
CA GLU A 29 -4.30 -5.81 -10.18
C GLU A 29 -4.24 -7.33 -10.06
N GLU A 30 -3.06 -7.94 -10.21
CA GLU A 30 -2.83 -9.37 -9.98
C GLU A 30 -3.22 -9.76 -8.54
N CYS A 31 -2.83 -8.95 -7.55
CA CYS A 31 -3.15 -9.17 -6.14
C CYS A 31 -4.65 -9.06 -5.89
N SER A 32 -5.31 -8.04 -6.46
CA SER A 32 -6.77 -7.84 -6.39
C SER A 32 -7.53 -9.04 -6.93
N HIS A 33 -7.13 -9.52 -8.11
CA HIS A 33 -7.74 -10.70 -8.73
C HIS A 33 -7.55 -11.97 -7.88
N LYS A 34 -6.34 -12.18 -7.35
CA LYS A 34 -6.02 -13.37 -6.54
C LYS A 34 -6.70 -13.41 -5.18
N LEU A 35 -6.81 -12.25 -4.52
CA LEU A 35 -7.38 -12.15 -3.18
C LEU A 35 -8.89 -11.87 -3.18
N GLY A 36 -9.46 -11.49 -4.34
CA GLY A 36 -10.87 -11.11 -4.45
C GLY A 36 -11.19 -9.79 -3.74
N VAL A 37 -10.19 -8.97 -3.45
CA VAL A 37 -10.36 -7.66 -2.80
C VAL A 37 -10.27 -6.53 -3.82
N PRO A 38 -11.03 -5.45 -3.65
CA PRO A 38 -10.91 -4.26 -4.49
C PRO A 38 -9.50 -3.66 -4.48
N MET A 39 -9.12 -3.00 -5.57
CA MET A 39 -7.81 -2.34 -5.72
C MET A 39 -7.52 -1.27 -4.66
N ASN A 40 -8.55 -0.57 -4.17
CA ASN A 40 -8.42 0.43 -3.11
C ASN A 40 -8.18 -0.18 -1.72
N CYS A 41 -8.19 -1.50 -1.59
CA CYS A 41 -7.80 -2.22 -0.37
C CYS A 41 -6.36 -2.75 -0.45
N ILE A 42 -5.59 -2.40 -1.49
CA ILE A 42 -4.23 -2.89 -1.71
C ILE A 42 -3.27 -1.70 -1.65
N PHE A 43 -2.32 -1.78 -0.72
CA PHE A 43 -1.37 -0.69 -0.47
C PHE A 43 0.05 -1.17 -0.78
N PRO A 44 0.71 -0.62 -1.81
CA PRO A 44 2.11 -0.91 -2.06
C PRO A 44 2.97 -0.19 -1.01
N VAL A 45 3.63 -0.96 -0.15
CA VAL A 45 4.55 -0.46 0.88
C VAL A 45 5.94 -1.05 0.69
N LEU A 46 6.96 -0.33 1.13
CA LEU A 46 8.33 -0.83 1.23
C LEU A 46 8.65 -1.11 2.70
N ASN A 47 9.17 -2.31 2.99
CA ASN A 47 9.54 -2.71 4.35
C ASN A 47 11.01 -2.36 4.63
N TYR A 48 11.31 -1.88 5.84
CA TYR A 48 12.64 -1.45 6.32
C TYR A 48 13.71 -2.55 6.42
N HIS A 49 13.57 -3.71 5.78
CA HIS A 49 14.42 -4.88 6.06
C HIS A 49 15.94 -4.66 5.79
N GLU A 50 16.30 -3.62 5.04
CA GLU A 50 17.69 -3.24 4.72
C GLU A 50 18.03 -1.76 5.04
N GLN A 51 17.09 -0.96 5.56
CA GLN A 51 17.35 0.47 5.84
C GLN A 51 17.72 0.74 7.29
N VAL A 52 18.89 1.37 7.44
CA VAL A 52 19.45 1.80 8.73
C VAL A 52 18.95 3.20 9.13
N THR A 53 18.44 3.98 8.19
CA THR A 53 18.03 5.38 8.37
C THR A 53 16.59 5.61 7.93
N ASN A 54 15.90 6.55 8.59
CA ASN A 54 14.54 6.96 8.21
C ASN A 54 14.53 7.53 6.79
N ASP A 55 13.56 7.09 5.97
CA ASP A 55 13.28 7.64 4.64
C ASP A 55 11.84 8.17 4.64
N THR A 56 11.69 9.46 4.37
CA THR A 56 10.39 10.12 4.42
C THR A 56 9.40 9.56 3.40
N ALA A 57 9.87 9.13 2.22
CA ALA A 57 8.96 8.59 1.22
C ALA A 57 8.40 7.22 1.65
N MET A 58 9.24 6.37 2.28
CA MET A 58 8.76 5.13 2.90
C MET A 58 7.81 5.37 4.05
N ASP A 59 8.17 6.28 4.96
CA ASP A 59 7.35 6.62 6.13
C ASP A 59 5.96 7.08 5.68
N ILE A 60 5.88 7.90 4.62
CA ILE A 60 4.62 8.33 4.02
C ILE A 60 3.80 7.13 3.51
N LEU A 61 4.41 6.15 2.84
CA LEU A 61 3.67 5.00 2.31
C LEU A 61 3.07 4.14 3.42
N ILE A 62 3.82 3.85 4.49
CA ILE A 62 3.30 3.06 5.60
C ILE A 62 2.24 3.85 6.38
N LEU A 63 2.45 5.15 6.61
CA LEU A 63 1.47 6.01 7.28
C LEU A 63 0.17 6.14 6.48
N MET A 64 0.24 6.27 5.15
CA MET A 64 -0.94 6.26 4.29
C MET A 64 -1.73 4.96 4.43
N ALA A 65 -1.05 3.81 4.35
CA ALA A 65 -1.68 2.50 4.48
C ALA A 65 -2.35 2.34 5.86
N MET A 66 -1.65 2.69 6.94
CA MET A 66 -2.21 2.62 8.30
C MET A 66 -3.39 3.56 8.49
N THR A 67 -3.33 4.77 7.94
CA THR A 67 -4.42 5.75 8.03
C THR A 67 -5.69 5.22 7.37
N ASP A 68 -5.58 4.67 6.17
CA ASP A 68 -6.74 4.11 5.47
C ASP A 68 -7.28 2.86 6.17
N ILE A 69 -6.43 1.97 6.69
CA ILE A 69 -6.87 0.81 7.49
C ILE A 69 -7.67 1.25 8.71
N ILE A 70 -7.19 2.25 9.46
CA ILE A 70 -7.88 2.79 10.64
C ILE A 70 -9.21 3.42 10.23
N ARG A 71 -9.26 4.18 9.13
CA ARG A 71 -10.50 4.76 8.61
C ARG A 71 -11.52 3.68 8.23
N PHE A 72 -11.09 2.61 7.56
CA PHE A 72 -11.95 1.47 7.25
C PHE A 72 -12.50 0.81 8.52
N ALA A 73 -11.67 0.60 9.54
CA ALA A 73 -12.09 0.03 10.81
C ALA A 73 -13.10 0.94 11.54
N ASN A 74 -12.85 2.26 11.56
CA ASN A 74 -13.77 3.23 12.16
C ASN A 74 -15.11 3.26 11.45
N HIS A 75 -15.12 3.37 10.12
CA HIS A 75 -16.34 3.33 9.33
C HIS A 75 -17.12 2.04 9.60
N TYR A 76 -16.44 0.88 9.68
CA TYR A 76 -17.10 -0.38 10.01
C TYR A 76 -17.79 -0.33 11.38
N VAL A 77 -17.13 0.20 12.41
CA VAL A 77 -17.71 0.32 13.76
C VAL A 77 -18.89 1.30 13.77
N GLU A 78 -18.76 2.47 13.15
CA GLU A 78 -19.84 3.46 13.00
C GLU A 78 -21.07 2.83 12.31
N ASP A 79 -20.84 2.12 11.21
CA ASP A 79 -21.86 1.40 10.46
C ASP A 79 -22.60 0.33 11.27
N GLN A 80 -22.00 -0.23 12.32
CA GLN A 80 -22.68 -1.16 13.24
C GLN A 80 -23.50 -0.38 14.27
N VAL A 81 -22.98 0.72 14.80
CA VAL A 81 -23.65 1.56 15.81
C VAL A 81 -24.88 2.27 15.26
N TYR A 82 -24.84 2.76 14.01
CA TYR A 82 -25.96 3.47 13.37
C TYR A 82 -26.94 2.57 12.62
N ARG A 83 -26.73 1.25 12.63
CA ARG A 83 -27.68 0.26 12.10
C ARG A 83 -28.67 -0.28 13.14
N GLU A 84 -28.56 0.18 14.40
CA GLU A 84 -29.59 0.04 15.44
C GLU A 84 -30.58 1.22 15.40
#